data_AF-A0A8T1SYD3-F1
#
_entry.id   AF-A0A8T1SYD3-F1
#
_cell.length_a   1.000
_cell.length_b   1.000
_cell.length_c   1.000
_cell.angle_alpha   90.00
_cell.angle_beta   90.00
_cell.angle_gamma   90.00
#
_symmetry.space_group_name_H-M   'P 1'
#
loop_
_entity.id
_entity.type
_entity.pdbx_description
1 polymer ?
#
loop_
_entity_poly.entity_id
_entity_poly.type
_entity_poly.pdbx_seq_one_letter_code
_entity_poly.pdbx_strand_id
1 'polypeptide(L)'
;MPDVLECTVDHAMEKINPEEREELKVSAKLFIAGSNSSSIRDAVDMACSALGVAQLDSVIIAPPPIEDGINLSLEYLQPYWGELENLVQHKKIVAIGTSDLDKTLLEQLY
;
A
#
# COMPACT_ATOMS: atom_id res chain seq x y z
N MET A 1 22.95 1.10 -3.05
CA MET A 1 22.11 -0.11 -3.25
C MET A 1 20.98 0.27 -4.20
N PRO A 2 20.38 -0.66 -4.95
CA PRO A 2 19.15 -0.35 -5.68
C PRO A 2 18.04 0.01 -4.69
N ASP A 3 17.22 1.02 -5.02
CA ASP A 3 16.09 1.47 -4.20
C ASP A 3 14.89 0.52 -4.24
N VAL A 4 14.90 -0.44 -5.18
CA VAL A 4 13.86 -1.45 -5.38
C VAL A 4 14.53 -2.82 -5.49
N LEU A 5 14.03 -3.80 -4.72
CA LEU A 5 14.40 -5.20 -4.83
C LEU A 5 13.24 -5.96 -5.50
N GLU A 6 13.44 -6.41 -6.74
CA GLU A 6 12.46 -7.25 -7.43
C GLU A 6 12.72 -8.71 -7.09
N CYS A 7 11.74 -9.38 -6.48
CA CYS A 7 11.79 -10.80 -6.18
C CYS A 7 10.74 -11.51 -7.04
N THR A 8 11.19 -12.22 -8.07
CA THR A 8 10.33 -13.04 -8.93
C THR A 8 10.39 -14.49 -8.47
N VAL A 9 9.23 -15.12 -8.31
CA VAL A 9 9.14 -16.58 -8.21
C VAL A 9 8.76 -17.09 -9.60
N ASP A 10 9.62 -17.91 -10.22
CA ASP A 10 9.44 -18.42 -11.59
C ASP A 10 8.23 -19.35 -11.79
N HIS A 11 7.47 -19.63 -10.73
CA HIS A 11 6.18 -20.33 -10.85
C HIS A 11 5.14 -19.36 -11.36
N ALA A 12 4.39 -19.79 -12.40
CA ALA A 12 3.32 -19.02 -13.00
C ALA A 12 2.38 -18.48 -11.91
N MET A 13 2.47 -17.18 -11.64
CA MET A 13 1.45 -16.47 -10.87
C MET A 13 0.18 -16.48 -11.73
N GLU A 14 -0.76 -17.34 -11.36
CA GLU A 14 -2.09 -17.31 -11.95
C GLU A 14 -2.72 -15.96 -11.64
N LYS A 15 -3.09 -15.24 -12.71
CA LYS A 15 -3.77 -13.95 -12.59
C LYS A 15 -5.23 -14.18 -12.29
N ILE A 16 -5.81 -13.26 -11.51
CA ILE A 16 -7.24 -13.26 -11.23
C ILE A 16 -7.96 -12.96 -12.54
N ASN A 17 -8.85 -13.85 -12.96
CA ASN A 17 -9.62 -13.63 -14.18
C ASN A 17 -10.82 -12.68 -13.91
N PRO A 18 -11.46 -12.13 -14.96
CA PRO A 18 -12.56 -11.17 -14.77
C PRO A 18 -13.76 -11.73 -14.00
N GLU A 19 -14.10 -13.01 -14.16
CA GLU A 19 -15.23 -13.65 -13.47
C GLU A 19 -14.94 -13.77 -11.98
N GLU A 20 -13.74 -14.24 -11.61
CA GLU A 20 -13.28 -14.31 -10.23
C GLU A 20 -13.19 -12.93 -9.57
N ARG A 21 -12.76 -11.91 -10.33
CA ARG A 21 -12.55 -10.56 -9.78
C ARG A 21 -13.82 -9.96 -9.19
N GLU A 22 -14.99 -10.26 -9.77
CA GLU A 22 -16.29 -9.75 -9.29
C GLU A 22 -16.68 -10.35 -7.92
N GLU A 23 -16.17 -11.54 -7.60
CA GLU A 23 -16.49 -12.26 -6.36
C GLU A 23 -15.43 -12.07 -5.25
N LEU A 24 -14.29 -11.45 -5.59
CA LEU A 24 -13.15 -11.31 -4.69
C LEU A 24 -13.01 -9.88 -4.15
N LYS A 25 -12.59 -9.80 -2.88
CA LYS A 25 -12.04 -8.57 -2.30
C LYS A 25 -10.51 -8.68 -2.23
N VAL A 26 -9.83 -7.93 -3.09
CA VAL A 26 -8.37 -7.89 -3.20
C VAL A 26 -7.82 -6.71 -2.41
N SER A 27 -7.03 -7.00 -1.38
CA SER A 27 -6.41 -5.98 -0.52
C SER A 27 -4.91 -6.17 -0.45
N ALA A 28 -4.16 -5.06 -0.44
CA ALA A 28 -2.71 -5.08 -0.30
C ALA A 28 -2.27 -4.35 0.98
N LYS A 29 -1.20 -4.83 1.62
CA LYS A 29 -0.55 -4.17 2.75
C LYS A 29 0.77 -3.58 2.27
N LEU A 30 0.90 -2.26 2.37
CA LEU A 30 2.10 -1.52 2.00
C LEU A 30 2.99 -1.35 3.23
N PHE A 31 4.15 -1.97 3.22
CA PHE A 31 5.17 -1.78 4.25
C PHE A 31 6.08 -0.62 3.85
N ILE A 32 6.08 0.46 4.64
CA ILE A 32 6.94 1.60 4.35
C ILE A 32 8.38 1.26 4.71
N ALA A 33 9.26 1.32 3.72
CA ALA A 33 10.70 1.27 3.90
C ALA A 33 11.32 2.54 3.28
N GLY A 34 12.01 3.33 4.10
CA GLY A 34 12.65 4.58 3.66
C GLY A 34 11.76 5.83 3.74
N SER A 35 12.04 6.82 2.88
CA SER A 35 11.44 8.17 2.93
C SER A 35 10.77 8.61 1.62
N ASN A 36 10.62 7.73 0.64
CA ASN A 36 10.15 8.08 -0.70
C ASN A 36 8.67 7.73 -0.93
N SER A 37 7.76 8.66 -0.68
CA SER A 37 6.32 8.48 -0.91
C SER A 37 5.94 8.32 -2.38
N SER A 38 6.75 8.84 -3.31
CA SER A 38 6.46 8.73 -4.74
C SER A 38 6.46 7.29 -5.26
N SER A 39 7.09 6.37 -4.53
CA SER A 39 7.12 4.94 -4.85
C SER A 39 5.79 4.21 -4.64
N ILE A 40 4.83 4.81 -3.92
CA ILE A 40 3.53 4.18 -3.62
C ILE A 40 2.76 3.84 -4.89
N ARG A 41 2.76 4.76 -5.86
CA ARG A 41 2.07 4.54 -7.14
C ARG A 41 2.63 3.33 -7.86
N ASP A 42 3.96 3.26 -7.97
CA ASP A 42 4.65 2.17 -8.65
C ASP A 42 4.40 0.83 -7.94
N ALA A 43 4.41 0.82 -6.60
CA ALA A 43 4.10 -0.37 -5.81
C ALA A 43 2.66 -0.87 -6.02
N VAL A 44 1.68 0.05 -6.10
CA VAL A 44 0.27 -0.28 -6.36
C VAL A 44 0.08 -0.77 -7.81
N ASP A 45 0.71 -0.12 -8.78
CA ASP A 45 0.64 -0.53 -10.19
C ASP A 45 1.33 -1.90 -10.41
N MET A 46 2.41 -2.18 -9.68
CA MET A 46 3.08 -3.48 -9.66
C MET A 46 2.15 -4.56 -9.09
N ALA A 47 1.50 -4.31 -7.95
CA ALA A 47 0.56 -5.25 -7.34
C ALA A 47 -0.63 -5.54 -8.28
N CYS A 48 -1.21 -4.51 -8.89
CA CYS A 48 -2.27 -4.64 -9.89
C CYS A 48 -1.82 -5.51 -11.09
N SER A 49 -0.63 -5.24 -11.63
CA SER A 49 -0.09 -5.97 -12.77
C SER A 49 0.21 -7.44 -12.47
N ALA A 50 0.74 -7.72 -11.26
CA ALA A 50 1.04 -9.05 -10.79
C ALA A 50 -0.22 -9.90 -10.57
N LEU A 51 -1.28 -9.29 -10.02
CA LEU A 51 -2.56 -9.96 -9.74
C LEU A 51 -3.49 -10.00 -10.96
N GLY A 52 -3.20 -9.22 -12.01
CA GLY A 52 -4.06 -9.13 -13.20
C GLY A 52 -5.33 -8.29 -12.99
N VAL A 53 -5.32 -7.35 -12.05
CA VAL A 53 -6.48 -6.51 -11.71
C VAL A 53 -6.23 -5.05 -12.09
N ALA A 54 -7.30 -4.32 -12.43
CA ALA A 54 -7.19 -2.88 -12.76
C ALA A 54 -7.16 -1.96 -11.52
N GLN A 55 -7.71 -2.44 -10.40
CA GLN A 55 -7.91 -1.70 -9.17
C GLN A 55 -7.91 -2.65 -7.96
N LEU A 56 -7.33 -2.19 -6.85
CA LEU A 56 -7.39 -2.85 -5.55
C LEU A 56 -8.61 -2.38 -4.74
N ASP A 57 -9.25 -3.27 -3.99
CA ASP A 57 -10.38 -2.91 -3.13
C ASP A 57 -9.92 -2.19 -1.87
N SER A 58 -8.75 -2.54 -1.35
CA SER A 58 -8.11 -1.68 -0.35
C SER A 58 -6.59 -1.75 -0.31
N VAL A 59 -5.98 -0.65 0.13
CA VAL A 59 -4.56 -0.61 0.48
C VAL A 59 -4.41 -0.17 1.93
N ILE A 60 -3.69 -0.96 2.71
CA ILE A 60 -3.43 -0.73 4.13
C ILE A 60 -1.98 -0.31 4.30
N ILE A 61 -1.74 0.89 4.80
CA ILE A 61 -0.39 1.37 5.06
C ILE A 61 0.11 0.90 6.42
N ALA A 62 1.33 0.37 6.44
CA ALA A 62 2.02 -0.08 7.63
C ALA A 62 3.33 0.71 7.77
N PRO A 63 3.47 1.56 8.80
CA PRO A 63 4.73 2.23 9.08
C PRO A 63 5.84 1.21 9.41
N PRO A 64 7.12 1.59 9.29
CA PRO A 64 8.20 0.73 9.74
C PRO A 64 8.04 0.41 11.24
N PRO A 65 8.51 -0.76 11.71
CA PRO A 65 8.60 -1.03 13.13
C PRO A 65 9.39 0.09 13.80
N ILE A 66 8.81 0.71 14.83
CA ILE A 66 9.50 1.68 15.64
C ILE A 66 10.61 0.93 16.39
N GLU A 67 11.88 1.23 16.09
CA GLU A 67 12.98 0.86 16.99
C GLU A 67 12.81 1.65 18.29
N ASP A 68 13.02 0.99 19.44
CA ASP A 68 12.80 1.55 20.78
C ASP A 68 13.28 3.02 20.87
N GLY A 69 12.33 3.96 20.97
CA GLY A 69 12.60 5.39 21.17
C GLY A 69 12.36 6.33 19.98
N ILE A 70 12.04 5.84 18.78
CA ILE A 70 11.66 6.70 17.65
C ILE A 70 10.13 6.76 17.52
N ASN A 71 9.50 7.78 18.09
CA ASN A 71 8.06 7.97 17.88
C ASN A 71 7.77 8.23 16.40
N LEU A 72 6.97 7.34 15.79
CA LEU A 72 6.31 7.62 14.52
C LEU A 72 5.47 8.89 14.69
N SER A 73 5.56 9.81 13.72
CA SER A 73 4.82 11.07 13.79
C SER A 73 3.83 11.19 12.63
N LEU A 74 2.83 12.04 12.80
CA LEU A 74 1.86 12.33 11.75
C LEU A 74 2.55 12.89 10.50
N GLU A 75 3.54 13.77 10.67
CA GLU A 75 4.30 14.38 9.59
C GLU A 75 5.05 13.36 8.74
N TYR A 76 5.46 12.23 9.34
CA TYR A 76 6.07 11.13 8.61
C TYR A 76 5.05 10.40 7.72
N LEU A 77 3.82 10.20 8.20
CA LEU A 77 2.77 9.45 7.50
C LEU A 77 2.05 10.26 6.43
N GLN A 78 1.86 11.56 6.65
CA GLN A 78 1.08 12.45 5.78
C GLN A 78 1.43 12.37 4.29
N PRO A 79 2.72 12.39 3.88
CA PRO A 79 3.08 12.30 2.47
C PRO A 79 2.62 11.00 1.81
N TYR A 80 2.69 9.89 2.55
CA TYR A 80 2.27 8.58 2.05
C TYR A 80 0.75 8.47 2.01
N TRP A 81 0.08 8.99 3.03
CA TRP A 81 -1.38 9.03 3.08
C TRP A 81 -1.97 9.85 1.93
N GLY A 82 -1.39 11.02 1.64
CA GLY A 82 -1.81 11.86 0.51
C GLY A 82 -1.67 11.16 -0.84
N GLU A 83 -0.63 10.35 -1.05
CA GLU A 83 -0.50 9.53 -2.27
C GLU A 83 -1.59 8.45 -2.36
N LEU A 84 -1.96 7.82 -1.24
CA LEU A 84 -3.05 6.85 -1.21
C LEU A 84 -4.41 7.51 -1.50
N GLU A 85 -4.67 8.70 -0.95
CA GLU A 85 -5.87 9.50 -1.26
C GLU A 85 -5.92 9.88 -2.75
N ASN A 86 -4.78 10.27 -3.32
CA ASN A 86 -4.64 10.55 -4.75
C ASN A 86 -4.99 9.32 -5.60
N LEU A 87 -4.55 8.13 -5.21
CA LEU A 87 -4.88 6.88 -5.91
C LEU A 87 -6.36 6.50 -5.79
N VAL A 88 -7.01 6.82 -4.66
CA VAL A 88 -8.47 6.68 -4.51
C VAL A 88 -9.19 7.62 -5.46
N GLN A 89 -8.77 8.89 -5.53
CA GLN A 89 -9.34 9.88 -6.46
C GLN A 89 -9.22 9.43 -7.93
N HIS A 90 -8.13 8.75 -8.28
CA HIS A 90 -7.87 8.22 -9.62
C HIS A 90 -8.42 6.80 -9.85
N LYS A 91 -9.24 6.26 -8.93
CA LYS A 91 -9.87 4.93 -9.03
C LYS A 91 -8.88 3.78 -9.21
N LYS A 92 -7.67 3.92 -8.69
CA LYS A 92 -6.68 2.84 -8.60
C LYS A 92 -6.84 2.00 -7.34
N ILE A 93 -7.46 2.58 -6.30
CA ILE A 93 -7.79 1.93 -5.03
C ILE A 93 -9.23 2.33 -4.67
N VAL A 94 -10.02 1.42 -4.10
CA VAL A 94 -11.39 1.75 -3.64
C VAL A 94 -11.36 2.37 -2.23
N ALA A 95 -10.62 1.76 -1.30
CA ALA A 95 -10.51 2.22 0.08
C ALA A 95 -9.06 2.20 0.59
N ILE A 96 -8.74 3.07 1.54
CA ILE A 96 -7.42 3.11 2.17
C ILE A 96 -7.58 2.88 3.67
N GLY A 97 -6.56 2.32 4.29
CA GLY A 97 -6.53 2.03 5.72
C GLY A 97 -5.12 2.06 6.27
N THR A 98 -5.00 1.87 7.57
CA THR A 98 -3.73 1.84 8.27
C THR A 98 -3.66 0.65 9.23
N SER A 99 -2.45 0.16 9.49
CA SER A 99 -2.17 -0.84 10.52
C SER A 99 -1.03 -0.38 11.40
N ASP A 100 -0.91 -0.99 12.58
CA ASP A 100 0.24 -0.83 13.46
C ASP A 100 0.43 0.63 13.97
N LEU A 101 -0.64 1.44 13.95
CA LEU A 101 -0.71 2.75 14.61
C LEU A 101 -1.30 2.64 16.01
N ASP A 102 -0.77 3.43 16.94
CA ASP A 102 -1.44 3.66 18.22
C ASP A 102 -2.70 4.53 18.05
N LYS A 103 -3.52 4.54 19.09
CA LYS A 103 -4.77 5.30 19.11
C LYS A 103 -4.56 6.79 18.84
N THR A 104 -3.53 7.39 19.42
CA THR A 104 -3.29 8.85 19.35
C THR A 104 -2.93 9.26 17.93
N LEU A 105 -2.05 8.52 17.26
CA LEU A 105 -1.70 8.76 15.86
C LEU A 105 -2.86 8.48 14.92
N LEU A 106 -3.66 7.44 15.19
CA LEU A 106 -4.86 7.15 14.40
C LEU A 106 -5.85 8.31 14.43
N GLU A 107 -6.17 8.84 15.62
CA GLU A 107 -7.07 10.00 15.80
C GLU A 107 -6.52 11.30 15.19
N GLN A 108 -5.21 11.42 15.05
CA GLN A 108 -4.56 12.56 14.39
C GLN A 108 -4.59 12.47 12.87
N LEU A 109 -4.57 11.24 12.33
CA LEU A 109 -4.67 10.98 10.90
C LEU A 109 -6.12 11.13 10.40
N TYR A 110 -7.11 10.73 11.21
CA TYR A 110 -8.55 10.80 10.89
C TYR A 110 -9.44 10.79 12.14
#